data_AF-Q2KIT9-F1
#
_entry.id   AF-Q2KIT9-F1
#
_cell.length_a   1.000
_cell.length_b   1.000
_cell.length_c   1.000
_cell.angle_alpha   90.00
_cell.angle_beta   90.00
_cell.angle_gamma   90.00
#
_symmetry.space_group_name_H-M   'P 1'
#
loop_
_entity.id
_entity.type
_entity.pdbx_description
1 polymer ?
#
loop_
_entity_poly.entity_id
_entity_poly.type
_entity_poly.pdbx_seq_one_letter_code
_entity_poly.pdbx_strand_id
1 'polypeptide(L)'
;MAAPVRLGRKRPLPVCPNPLFVRWLTEWRDEAASRGRRTQFVFQKALRSLRRYPLPLRSGKEAKILQHFGDGLCRMLDQRLQQHKASVGDHAPCSPSGTKSPARERPPAEVQDPESKARPSPNPLCSLLTFSDFNAGAMKNKAQSVRDVFARQLMQVRGVSGEKAAALVARYSSPASLLAAYDACATPKEQEMLLSTIKCGPLQRNLGPVLSRTLSQLYCSCGPLT
;
A
#
# COMPACT_ATOMS: atom_id res chain seq x y z
N MET A 1 20.53 15.29 -43.44
CA MET A 1 20.47 13.81 -43.37
C MET A 1 20.61 13.39 -41.92
N ALA A 2 19.54 12.92 -41.27
CA ALA A 2 19.58 12.49 -39.88
C ALA A 2 19.90 10.98 -39.81
N ALA A 3 20.92 10.62 -39.02
CA ALA A 3 21.31 9.22 -38.83
C ALA A 3 20.19 8.43 -38.13
N PRO A 4 19.96 7.16 -38.50
CA PRO A 4 18.90 6.36 -37.90
C PRO A 4 19.26 5.99 -36.46
N VAL A 5 18.37 6.35 -35.54
CA VAL A 5 18.45 5.97 -34.13
C VAL A 5 18.31 4.45 -34.03
N ARG A 6 19.37 3.77 -33.59
CA ARG A 6 19.34 2.34 -33.30
C ARG A 6 18.54 2.10 -32.02
N LEU A 7 17.25 1.82 -32.18
CA LEU A 7 16.42 1.29 -31.09
C LEU A 7 17.03 -0.02 -30.60
N GLY A 8 17.50 -0.03 -29.36
CA GLY A 8 18.04 -1.21 -28.70
C GLY A 8 17.07 -2.38 -28.79
N ARG A 9 17.57 -3.52 -29.26
CA ARG A 9 16.83 -4.78 -29.39
C ARG A 9 16.10 -5.09 -28.09
N LYS A 10 14.75 -5.14 -28.10
CA LYS A 10 14.01 -5.76 -27.00
C LYS A 10 14.51 -7.19 -26.86
N ARG A 11 15.15 -7.51 -25.72
CA ARG A 11 15.47 -8.90 -25.39
C ARG A 11 14.14 -9.66 -25.34
N PRO A 12 13.93 -10.72 -26.14
CA PRO A 12 12.75 -11.55 -26.02
C PRO A 12 12.68 -12.05 -24.57
N LEU A 13 11.58 -11.76 -23.88
CA LEU A 13 11.37 -12.33 -22.56
C LEU A 13 11.27 -13.86 -22.73
N PRO A 14 11.97 -14.65 -21.91
CA PRO A 14 11.89 -16.10 -21.96
C PRO A 14 10.43 -16.56 -21.86
N VAL A 15 10.06 -17.60 -22.61
CA VAL A 15 8.70 -18.17 -22.72
C VAL A 15 8.10 -18.59 -21.37
N CYS A 16 8.91 -18.62 -20.30
CA CYS A 16 8.47 -18.72 -18.93
C CYS A 16 9.35 -17.83 -18.01
N PRO A 17 8.81 -16.75 -17.42
CA PRO A 17 9.58 -15.83 -16.59
C PRO A 17 10.17 -16.47 -15.33
N ASN A 18 9.59 -17.56 -14.82
CA ASN A 18 10.15 -18.33 -13.70
C ASN A 18 9.90 -19.83 -13.88
N PRO A 19 10.84 -20.58 -14.48
CA PRO A 19 10.67 -22.01 -14.72
C PRO A 19 10.69 -22.83 -13.41
N LEU A 20 11.38 -22.37 -12.37
CA LEU A 20 11.51 -23.11 -11.10
C LEU A 20 10.21 -23.12 -10.30
N PHE A 21 9.56 -21.96 -10.16
CA PHE A 21 8.30 -21.88 -9.40
C PHE A 21 7.17 -22.62 -10.11
N VAL A 22 7.15 -22.58 -11.46
CA VAL A 22 6.19 -23.36 -12.25
C VAL A 22 6.41 -24.86 -12.03
N ARG A 23 7.66 -25.33 -12.05
CA ARG A 23 7.98 -26.75 -11.79
C ARG A 23 7.56 -27.17 -10.39
N TRP A 24 7.97 -26.45 -9.35
CA TRP A 24 7.65 -26.82 -7.97
C TRP A 24 6.15 -26.77 -7.66
N LEU A 25 5.43 -25.77 -8.17
CA LEU A 25 3.97 -25.71 -8.01
C LEU A 25 3.26 -26.84 -8.77
N THR A 26 3.81 -27.30 -9.89
CA THR A 26 3.28 -28.45 -10.64
C THR A 26 3.52 -29.74 -9.87
N GLU A 27 4.74 -29.96 -9.37
CA GLU A 27 5.08 -31.10 -8.51
C GLU A 27 4.18 -31.16 -7.26
N TRP A 28 4.00 -30.03 -6.56
CA TRP A 28 3.15 -29.98 -5.36
C TRP A 28 1.67 -30.17 -5.66
N ARG A 29 1.19 -29.71 -6.83
CA ARG A 29 -0.18 -29.99 -7.29
C ARG A 29 -0.36 -31.49 -7.51
N ASP A 30 0.57 -32.12 -8.22
CA ASP A 30 0.46 -33.52 -8.61
C ASP A 30 0.63 -34.45 -7.39
N GLU A 31 1.50 -34.09 -6.45
CA GLU A 31 1.64 -34.77 -5.15
C GLU A 31 0.39 -34.61 -4.27
N ALA A 32 -0.23 -33.42 -4.27
CA ALA A 32 -1.48 -33.22 -3.55
C ALA A 32 -2.64 -33.98 -4.22
N ALA A 33 -2.65 -34.08 -5.55
CA ALA A 33 -3.65 -34.81 -6.32
C ALA A 33 -3.57 -36.32 -6.08
N SER A 34 -2.37 -36.90 -6.12
CA SER A 34 -2.16 -38.33 -5.86
C SER A 34 -2.54 -38.72 -4.43
N ARG A 35 -2.43 -37.78 -3.48
CA ARG A 35 -2.85 -37.94 -2.08
C ARG A 35 -4.29 -37.51 -1.81
N GLY A 36 -5.06 -37.10 -2.82
CA GLY A 36 -6.44 -36.63 -2.67
C GLY A 36 -6.60 -35.36 -1.82
N ARG A 37 -5.54 -34.57 -1.63
CA ARG A 37 -5.55 -33.36 -0.79
C ARG A 37 -6.16 -32.18 -1.54
N ARG A 38 -7.06 -31.46 -0.88
CA ARG A 38 -7.70 -30.24 -1.42
C ARG A 38 -6.70 -29.10 -1.72
N THR A 39 -5.49 -29.16 -1.19
CA THR A 39 -4.41 -28.20 -1.48
C THR A 39 -3.99 -28.20 -2.95
N GLN A 40 -4.28 -29.27 -3.71
CA GLN A 40 -4.06 -29.31 -5.16
C GLN A 40 -4.72 -28.12 -5.89
N PHE A 41 -5.92 -27.72 -5.46
CA PHE A 41 -6.66 -26.61 -6.09
C PHE A 41 -6.01 -25.26 -5.79
N VAL A 42 -5.32 -25.12 -4.66
CA VAL A 42 -4.56 -23.92 -4.30
C VAL A 42 -3.35 -23.78 -5.22
N PHE A 43 -2.58 -24.85 -5.42
CA PHE A 43 -1.45 -24.86 -6.34
C PHE A 43 -1.88 -24.65 -7.79
N GLN A 44 -3.00 -25.24 -8.22
CA GLN A 44 -3.56 -25.04 -9.55
C GLN A 44 -3.96 -23.57 -9.81
N LYS A 45 -4.59 -22.90 -8.83
CA LYS A 45 -4.92 -21.48 -8.92
C LYS A 45 -3.67 -20.61 -8.94
N ALA A 46 -2.67 -20.90 -8.10
CA ALA A 46 -1.38 -20.21 -8.08
C ALA A 46 -0.63 -20.33 -9.43
N LEU A 47 -0.60 -21.53 -10.04
CA LEU A 47 -0.03 -21.74 -11.38
C LEU A 47 -0.70 -20.89 -12.46
N ARG A 48 -2.03 -20.77 -12.42
CA ARG A 48 -2.78 -19.94 -13.37
C ARG A 48 -2.42 -18.46 -13.21
N SER A 49 -2.25 -17.98 -11.97
CA SER A 49 -1.82 -16.61 -11.70
C SER A 49 -0.37 -16.36 -12.16
N LEU A 50 0.54 -17.31 -11.92
CA LEU A 50 1.94 -17.20 -12.30
C LEU A 50 2.15 -17.15 -13.82
N ARG A 51 1.38 -17.94 -14.59
CA ARG A 51 1.45 -17.96 -16.06
C ARG A 51 0.96 -16.66 -16.72
N ARG A 52 0.09 -15.92 -16.04
CA ARG A 52 -0.43 -14.63 -16.53
C ARG A 52 0.50 -13.46 -16.20
N TYR A 53 1.49 -13.66 -15.33
CA TYR A 53 2.38 -12.61 -14.89
C TYR A 53 3.62 -12.53 -15.80
N PRO A 54 3.89 -11.38 -16.44
CA PRO A 54 4.92 -11.28 -17.48
C PRO A 54 6.35 -11.08 -16.94
N LEU A 55 6.55 -10.90 -15.62
CA LEU A 55 7.87 -10.61 -15.03
C LEU A 55 8.42 -11.79 -14.21
N PRO A 56 9.75 -11.97 -14.18
CA PRO A 56 10.39 -13.03 -13.41
C PRO A 56 10.34 -12.71 -11.90
N LEU A 57 9.83 -13.65 -11.11
CA LEU A 57 9.87 -13.58 -9.64
C LEU A 57 11.13 -14.28 -9.11
N ARG A 58 11.83 -13.65 -8.17
CA ARG A 58 13.12 -14.11 -7.62
C ARG A 58 13.03 -14.65 -6.19
N SER A 59 11.88 -14.48 -5.54
CA SER A 59 11.60 -14.97 -4.17
C SER A 59 10.10 -15.20 -3.97
N GLY A 60 9.75 -16.07 -3.01
CA GLY A 60 8.39 -16.25 -2.53
C GLY A 60 7.77 -14.94 -2.01
N LYS A 61 8.56 -14.04 -1.42
CA LYS A 61 8.09 -12.69 -1.03
C LYS A 61 7.61 -11.85 -2.22
N GLU A 62 8.30 -11.93 -3.35
CA GLU A 62 7.88 -11.25 -4.58
C GLU A 62 6.62 -11.89 -5.17
N ALA A 63 6.44 -13.19 -4.99
CA ALA A 63 5.26 -13.91 -5.46
C ALA A 63 3.96 -13.51 -4.73
N LYS A 64 4.06 -12.83 -3.58
CA LYS A 64 2.92 -12.34 -2.81
C LYS A 64 2.06 -11.30 -3.56
N ILE A 65 2.60 -10.66 -4.59
CA ILE A 65 1.85 -9.75 -5.47
C ILE A 65 0.83 -10.50 -6.35
N LEU A 66 1.00 -11.81 -6.52
CA LEU A 66 0.14 -12.64 -7.35
C LEU A 66 -1.07 -13.14 -6.55
N GLN A 67 -2.22 -13.22 -7.23
CA GLN A 67 -3.42 -13.77 -6.62
C GLN A 67 -3.19 -15.24 -6.22
N HIS A 68 -3.71 -15.61 -5.05
CA HIS A 68 -3.62 -16.95 -4.46
C HIS A 68 -2.22 -17.35 -3.95
N PHE A 69 -1.29 -16.40 -3.83
CA PHE A 69 -0.02 -16.60 -3.12
C PHE A 69 -0.13 -16.09 -1.68
N GLY A 70 -0.58 -16.97 -0.79
CA GLY A 70 -0.61 -16.70 0.66
C GLY A 70 0.75 -16.89 1.35
N ASP A 71 0.87 -16.46 2.61
CA ASP A 71 2.13 -16.51 3.37
C ASP A 71 2.74 -17.92 3.46
N GLY A 72 1.91 -18.96 3.59
CA GLY A 72 2.37 -20.35 3.59
C GLY A 72 3.01 -20.77 2.27
N LEU A 73 2.37 -20.47 1.14
CA LEU A 73 2.88 -20.81 -0.20
C LEU A 73 4.14 -20.00 -0.53
N CYS A 74 4.21 -18.73 -0.10
CA CYS A 74 5.41 -17.90 -0.24
C CYS A 74 6.60 -18.49 0.55
N ARG A 75 6.38 -18.90 1.80
CA ARG A 75 7.41 -19.55 2.64
C ARG A 75 7.90 -20.87 2.03
N MET A 76 6.99 -21.69 1.52
CA MET A 76 7.35 -22.94 0.84
C MET A 76 8.24 -22.70 -0.39
N LEU A 77 7.94 -21.67 -1.18
CA LEU A 77 8.75 -21.29 -2.35
C LEU A 77 10.14 -20.77 -1.94
N ASP A 78 10.22 -19.93 -0.91
CA ASP A 78 11.51 -19.44 -0.39
C ASP A 78 12.37 -20.58 0.18
N GLN A 79 11.76 -21.55 0.87
CA GLN A 79 12.46 -22.72 1.40
C GLN A 79 13.04 -23.59 0.28
N ARG A 80 12.26 -23.87 -0.78
CA ARG A 80 12.72 -24.67 -1.92
C ARG A 80 13.77 -23.94 -2.76
N LEU A 81 13.69 -22.60 -2.81
CA LEU A 81 14.71 -21.75 -3.42
C LEU A 81 16.03 -21.81 -2.65
N GLN A 82 16.00 -21.81 -1.32
CA GLN A 82 17.20 -21.96 -0.49
C GLN A 82 17.86 -23.34 -0.67
N GLN A 83 17.05 -24.41 -0.74
CA GLN A 83 17.53 -25.76 -0.99
C GLN A 83 18.19 -25.90 -2.38
N HIS A 84 17.59 -25.29 -3.40
CA HIS A 84 18.16 -25.29 -4.75
C HIS A 84 19.47 -24.49 -4.82
N LYS A 85 19.58 -23.37 -4.08
CA LYS A 85 20.83 -22.60 -3.98
C LYS A 85 21.95 -23.37 -3.26
N ALA A 86 21.62 -24.17 -2.26
CA ALA A 86 22.57 -25.05 -1.59
C ALA A 86 23.03 -26.22 -2.50
N SER A 87 22.16 -26.69 -3.40
CA SER A 87 22.46 -27.78 -4.33
C SER A 87 23.17 -27.35 -5.63
N VAL A 88 23.09 -26.06 -6.00
CA VAL A 88 23.71 -25.48 -7.22
C VAL A 88 24.95 -24.63 -6.87
N GLY A 89 25.54 -24.87 -5.70
CA GLY A 89 26.74 -24.19 -5.21
C GLY A 89 28.06 -24.61 -5.88
N ASP A 90 28.05 -25.40 -6.95
CA ASP A 90 29.28 -25.91 -7.60
C ASP A 90 29.32 -25.71 -9.13
N HIS A 91 28.88 -24.53 -9.59
CA HIS A 91 29.30 -24.04 -10.90
C HIS A 91 29.85 -22.62 -10.75
N ALA A 92 31.17 -22.56 -10.57
CA ALA A 92 31.95 -21.34 -10.63
C ALA A 92 31.72 -20.57 -11.94
N PRO A 93 31.63 -19.22 -11.92
CA PRO A 93 31.86 -18.43 -13.11
C PRO A 93 33.36 -18.43 -13.39
N CYS A 94 33.77 -19.18 -14.41
CA CYS A 94 35.12 -19.14 -14.93
C CYS A 94 35.40 -17.73 -15.46
N SER A 95 36.38 -17.06 -14.86
CA SER A 95 37.01 -15.85 -15.43
C SER A 95 38.09 -16.28 -16.45
N PRO A 96 38.44 -15.40 -17.40
CA PRO A 96 39.84 -15.08 -17.64
C PRO A 96 40.03 -13.56 -17.45
N SER A 97 40.72 -13.13 -16.39
CA SER A 97 42.18 -12.92 -16.32
C SER A 97 42.73 -11.86 -17.29
N GLY A 98 43.23 -10.78 -16.69
CA GLY A 98 44.28 -9.91 -17.21
C GLY A 98 44.13 -8.48 -16.65
N THR A 99 45.05 -7.86 -15.93
CA THR A 99 46.32 -8.28 -15.32
C THR A 99 46.75 -7.18 -14.33
N LYS A 100 47.43 -7.57 -13.24
CA LYS A 100 48.40 -6.82 -12.39
C LYS A 100 47.90 -5.93 -11.23
N SER A 101 48.26 -6.43 -10.04
CA SER A 101 48.31 -5.91 -8.66
C SER A 101 49.21 -4.66 -8.47
N PRO A 102 49.62 -4.26 -7.24
CA PRO A 102 48.87 -3.75 -6.06
C PRO A 102 49.52 -2.46 -5.47
N ALA A 103 48.87 -1.75 -4.53
CA ALA A 103 49.50 -1.12 -3.34
C ALA A 103 48.55 -0.15 -2.57
N ARG A 104 48.11 -0.63 -1.41
CA ARG A 104 48.00 0.00 -0.07
C ARG A 104 47.96 1.54 0.14
N GLU A 105 46.99 1.88 1.00
CA GLU A 105 46.95 2.87 2.11
C GLU A 105 46.27 4.26 1.97
N ARG A 106 45.10 4.32 2.67
CA ARG A 106 44.54 5.33 3.60
C ARG A 106 43.83 6.62 3.10
N PRO A 107 42.76 7.06 3.84
CA PRO A 107 41.88 8.21 3.56
C PRO A 107 42.39 9.47 4.31
N PRO A 108 41.65 10.61 4.48
CA PRO A 108 40.35 11.09 3.95
C PRO A 108 40.43 12.52 3.33
N ALA A 109 39.35 13.07 2.75
CA ALA A 109 38.93 14.49 2.89
C ALA A 109 37.79 14.90 1.91
N GLU A 110 36.84 15.64 2.47
CA GLU A 110 35.81 16.47 1.82
C GLU A 110 36.37 17.41 0.73
N VAL A 111 35.58 17.68 -0.32
CA VAL A 111 35.31 19.05 -0.83
C VAL A 111 33.93 19.10 -1.52
N GLN A 112 33.20 20.18 -1.26
CA GLN A 112 31.86 20.55 -1.71
C GLN A 112 31.84 21.31 -3.07
N ASP A 113 30.70 21.18 -3.78
CA ASP A 113 30.03 22.12 -4.73
C ASP A 113 30.69 22.49 -6.09
N PRO A 114 29.95 23.02 -7.12
CA PRO A 114 28.52 23.33 -7.23
C PRO A 114 27.78 22.84 -8.53
N GLU A 115 26.45 22.80 -8.43
CA GLU A 115 25.42 23.19 -9.41
C GLU A 115 25.70 23.05 -10.93
N SER A 116 25.02 22.11 -11.58
CA SER A 116 24.90 22.04 -13.05
C SER A 116 23.45 21.86 -13.48
N LYS A 117 22.78 23.01 -13.65
CA LYS A 117 21.63 23.33 -14.52
C LYS A 117 20.75 22.15 -14.98
N ALA A 118 19.59 22.05 -14.34
CA ALA A 118 18.44 21.31 -14.83
C ALA A 118 18.06 21.77 -16.26
N ARG A 119 18.11 20.83 -17.21
CA ARG A 119 17.40 20.97 -18.49
C ARG A 119 15.99 20.41 -18.30
N PRO A 120 14.90 21.12 -18.64
CA PRO A 120 13.58 20.53 -18.66
C PRO A 120 13.45 19.71 -19.93
N SER A 121 13.48 18.37 -19.82
CA SER A 121 13.15 17.49 -20.93
C SER A 121 11.64 17.24 -20.99
N PRO A 122 11.04 17.19 -22.20
CA PRO A 122 9.61 17.09 -22.39
C PRO A 122 9.17 15.64 -22.19
N ASN A 123 8.21 15.41 -21.29
CA ASN A 123 7.09 14.46 -21.39
C ASN A 123 6.50 14.20 -19.99
N PRO A 124 5.21 14.47 -19.75
CA PRO A 124 4.57 14.33 -18.42
C PRO A 124 4.31 12.86 -18.01
N LEU A 125 4.84 11.87 -18.74
CA LEU A 125 4.60 10.45 -18.51
C LEU A 125 5.80 9.69 -17.89
N CYS A 126 6.89 10.38 -17.54
CA CYS A 126 8.09 9.75 -16.97
C CYS A 126 8.29 10.00 -15.47
N SER A 127 7.21 10.27 -14.73
CA SER A 127 7.22 10.30 -13.27
C SER A 127 6.46 9.09 -12.73
N LEU A 128 7.11 7.93 -12.71
CA LEU A 128 6.56 6.71 -12.13
C LEU A 128 6.94 6.61 -10.64
N LEU A 129 6.02 6.15 -9.80
CA LEU A 129 6.30 5.79 -8.41
C LEU A 129 7.28 4.60 -8.37
N THR A 130 8.13 4.53 -7.34
CA THR A 130 8.91 3.31 -7.11
C THR A 130 8.00 2.18 -6.65
N PHE A 131 8.41 0.92 -6.89
CA PHE A 131 7.66 -0.23 -6.38
C PHE A 131 7.56 -0.22 -4.84
N SER A 132 8.59 0.30 -4.16
CA SER A 132 8.58 0.48 -2.71
C SER A 132 7.48 1.45 -2.29
N ASP A 133 7.36 2.60 -2.95
CA ASP A 133 6.33 3.60 -2.64
C ASP A 133 4.92 3.09 -2.94
N PHE A 134 4.76 2.36 -4.05
CA PHE A 134 3.50 1.71 -4.39
C PHE A 134 3.08 0.69 -3.31
N ASN A 135 4.00 -0.18 -2.89
CA ASN A 135 3.73 -1.20 -1.90
C ASN A 135 3.53 -0.62 -0.49
N ALA A 136 4.28 0.43 -0.14
CA ALA A 136 4.08 1.19 1.10
C ALA A 136 2.71 1.87 1.13
N GLY A 137 2.28 2.49 0.02
CA GLY A 137 0.94 3.09 -0.10
C GLY A 137 -0.22 2.08 -0.04
N ALA A 138 0.06 0.80 -0.33
CA ALA A 138 -0.89 -0.32 -0.26
C ALA A 138 -0.92 -1.04 1.09
N MET A 139 -0.18 -0.56 2.11
CA MET A 139 -0.19 -1.16 3.45
C MET A 139 -1.59 -1.11 4.09
N LYS A 140 -1.94 -2.16 4.83
CA LYS A 140 -3.29 -2.33 5.41
C LYS A 140 -3.68 -1.25 6.42
N ASN A 141 -2.69 -0.66 7.11
CA ASN A 141 -2.90 0.37 8.11
C ASN A 141 -2.34 1.68 7.60
N LYS A 142 -3.19 2.53 7.03
CA LYS A 142 -2.81 3.89 6.66
C LYS A 142 -2.82 4.77 7.90
N ALA A 143 -1.90 5.73 7.99
CA ALA A 143 -1.97 6.77 9.00
C ALA A 143 -3.33 7.48 8.88
N GLN A 144 -3.99 7.70 10.01
CA GLN A 144 -5.30 8.36 10.07
C GLN A 144 -5.16 9.66 10.86
N SER A 145 -5.78 10.73 10.37
CA SER A 145 -5.84 11.96 11.16
C SER A 145 -6.98 11.88 12.18
N VAL A 146 -6.85 12.61 13.30
CA VAL A 146 -7.93 12.78 14.28
C VAL A 146 -9.21 13.27 13.61
N ARG A 147 -9.06 14.15 12.61
CA ARG A 147 -10.15 14.67 11.80
C ARG A 147 -10.91 13.57 11.05
N ASP A 148 -10.18 12.65 10.40
CA ASP A 148 -10.79 11.54 9.64
C ASP A 148 -11.46 10.51 10.55
N VAL A 149 -10.86 10.25 11.71
CA VAL A 149 -11.47 9.38 12.73
C VAL A 149 -12.74 10.03 13.27
N PHE A 150 -12.70 11.31 13.60
CA PHE A 150 -13.86 12.05 14.12
C PHE A 150 -15.01 12.09 13.12
N ALA A 151 -14.73 12.36 11.84
CA ALA A 151 -15.75 12.31 10.78
C ALA A 151 -16.45 10.93 10.72
N ARG A 152 -15.69 9.84 10.82
CA ARG A 152 -16.23 8.47 10.82
C ARG A 152 -17.02 8.13 12.07
N GLN A 153 -16.64 8.68 13.23
CA GLN A 153 -17.39 8.55 14.48
C GLN A 153 -18.75 9.26 14.35
N LEU A 154 -18.79 10.49 13.84
CA LEU A 154 -20.04 11.22 13.60
C LEU A 154 -20.98 10.46 12.66
N MET A 155 -20.43 9.83 11.62
CA MET A 155 -21.20 9.00 10.68
C MET A 155 -21.80 7.73 11.30
N GLN A 156 -21.41 7.33 12.53
CA GLN A 156 -22.09 6.24 13.24
C GLN A 156 -23.48 6.64 13.73
N VAL A 157 -23.75 7.95 13.86
CA VAL A 157 -25.06 8.45 14.27
C VAL A 157 -26.01 8.42 13.07
N ARG A 158 -27.16 7.73 13.23
CA ARG A 158 -28.17 7.61 12.17
C ARG A 158 -28.60 9.00 11.68
N GLY A 159 -28.51 9.22 10.38
CA GLY A 159 -28.90 10.48 9.73
C GLY A 159 -27.76 11.48 9.51
N VAL A 160 -26.56 11.19 10.00
CA VAL A 160 -25.33 11.94 9.69
C VAL A 160 -24.67 11.32 8.45
N SER A 161 -24.85 11.96 7.30
CA SER A 161 -24.16 11.60 6.06
C SER A 161 -22.72 12.12 6.05
N GLY A 162 -21.90 11.66 5.09
CA GLY A 162 -20.55 12.17 4.90
C GLY A 162 -20.50 13.70 4.71
N GLU A 163 -21.47 14.28 4.00
CA GLU A 163 -21.56 15.75 3.83
C GLU A 163 -21.85 16.49 5.14
N LYS A 164 -22.72 15.93 5.99
CA LYS A 164 -23.02 16.49 7.31
C LYS A 164 -21.83 16.37 8.26
N ALA A 165 -21.15 15.22 8.25
CA ALA A 165 -19.93 15.02 9.02
C ALA A 165 -18.83 15.98 8.57
N ALA A 166 -18.64 16.18 7.26
CA ALA A 166 -17.66 17.13 6.73
C ALA A 166 -17.97 18.57 7.17
N ALA A 167 -19.22 19.00 7.15
CA ALA A 167 -19.62 20.32 7.63
C ALA A 167 -19.37 20.52 9.14
N LEU A 168 -19.69 19.50 9.95
CA LEU A 168 -19.40 19.51 11.39
C LEU A 168 -17.90 19.62 11.66
N VAL A 169 -17.12 18.81 10.96
CA VAL A 169 -15.66 18.73 11.11
C VAL A 169 -14.95 19.99 10.59
N ALA A 170 -15.55 20.68 9.61
CA ALA A 170 -15.06 21.98 9.15
C ALA A 170 -15.19 23.07 10.23
N ARG A 171 -16.24 22.99 11.08
CA ARG A 171 -16.41 23.93 12.19
C ARG A 171 -15.66 23.49 13.45
N TYR A 172 -15.69 22.21 13.77
CA TYR A 172 -15.05 21.61 14.93
C TYR A 172 -14.11 20.50 14.47
N SER A 173 -12.82 20.81 14.37
CA SER A 173 -11.85 19.90 13.75
C SER A 173 -11.54 18.63 14.55
N SER A 174 -11.93 18.58 15.82
CA SER A 174 -11.70 17.47 16.74
C SER A 174 -12.85 17.33 17.75
N PRO A 175 -13.01 16.14 18.38
CA PRO A 175 -13.98 15.95 19.45
C PRO A 175 -13.78 16.91 20.63
N ALA A 176 -12.53 17.19 20.99
CA ALA A 176 -12.20 18.13 22.06
C ALA A 176 -12.68 19.55 21.76
N SER A 177 -12.56 19.99 20.50
CA SER A 177 -13.07 21.30 20.07
C SER A 177 -14.60 21.38 20.16
N LEU A 178 -15.31 20.27 19.90
CA LEU A 178 -16.76 20.22 20.03
C LEU A 178 -17.19 20.22 21.51
N LEU A 179 -16.51 19.45 22.35
CA LEU A 179 -16.74 19.44 23.80
C LEU A 179 -16.53 20.81 24.43
N ALA A 180 -15.42 21.49 24.10
CA ALA A 180 -15.17 22.85 24.58
C ALA A 180 -16.26 23.85 24.17
N ALA A 181 -16.87 23.66 22.99
CA ALA A 181 -17.99 24.48 22.56
C ALA A 181 -19.28 24.18 23.33
N TYR A 182 -19.50 22.92 23.72
CA TYR A 182 -20.61 22.56 24.61
C TYR A 182 -20.43 23.04 26.05
N ASP A 183 -19.20 23.00 26.56
CA ASP A 183 -18.84 23.50 27.90
C ASP A 183 -19.00 25.02 27.98
N ALA A 184 -18.81 25.73 26.86
CA ALA A 184 -19.04 27.17 26.77
C ALA A 184 -20.53 27.55 26.75
N CYS A 185 -21.45 26.63 26.46
CA CYS A 185 -22.89 26.90 26.49
C CYS A 185 -23.41 26.92 27.93
N ALA A 186 -24.25 27.90 28.25
CA ALA A 186 -24.77 28.08 29.62
C ALA A 186 -26.00 27.22 29.91
N THR A 187 -26.75 26.82 28.88
CA THR A 187 -28.02 26.09 29.04
C THR A 187 -28.06 24.81 28.19
N PRO A 188 -28.76 23.76 28.64
CA PRO A 188 -28.89 22.52 27.87
C PRO A 188 -29.61 22.76 26.52
N LYS A 189 -30.54 23.72 26.47
CA LYS A 189 -31.25 24.07 25.23
C LYS A 189 -30.35 24.75 24.20
N GLU A 190 -29.35 25.51 24.65
CA GLU A 190 -28.33 26.09 23.78
C GLU A 190 -27.43 24.99 23.20
N GLN A 191 -27.02 24.02 24.02
CA GLN A 191 -26.26 22.85 23.56
C GLN A 191 -27.06 22.05 22.50
N GLU A 192 -28.36 21.81 22.74
CA GLU A 192 -29.23 21.15 21.76
C GLU A 192 -29.32 21.88 20.43
N MET A 193 -29.19 23.21 20.41
CA MET A 193 -29.34 24.04 19.21
C MET A 193 -27.99 24.43 18.57
N LEU A 194 -26.87 24.21 19.26
CA LEU A 194 -25.53 24.65 18.85
C LEU A 194 -25.16 24.22 17.42
N LEU A 195 -25.51 22.99 17.04
CA LEU A 195 -25.19 22.42 15.72
C LEU A 195 -26.32 22.57 14.71
N SER A 196 -27.51 23.02 15.12
CA SER A 196 -28.72 23.02 14.30
C SER A 196 -28.62 23.93 13.07
N THR A 197 -27.85 25.02 13.18
CA THR A 197 -27.65 26.04 12.14
C THR A 197 -26.49 25.74 11.20
N ILE A 198 -25.73 24.67 11.45
CA ILE A 198 -24.60 24.28 10.61
C ILE A 198 -25.09 23.92 9.21
N LYS A 199 -24.47 24.53 8.21
CA LYS A 199 -24.81 24.37 6.81
C LYS A 199 -24.09 23.16 6.23
N CYS A 200 -24.86 22.26 5.63
CA CYS A 200 -24.41 20.95 5.16
C CYS A 200 -24.61 20.81 3.66
N GLY A 201 -23.59 20.26 3.00
CA GLY A 201 -23.61 19.94 1.57
C GLY A 201 -23.61 21.19 0.67
N PRO A 202 -23.67 20.98 -0.66
CA PRO A 202 -23.62 22.06 -1.65
C PRO A 202 -24.83 23.00 -1.57
N LEU A 203 -26.00 22.48 -1.18
CA LEU A 203 -27.23 23.25 -1.03
C LEU A 203 -27.29 24.01 0.31
N GLN A 204 -26.25 23.94 1.14
CA GLN A 204 -26.15 24.65 2.42
C GLN A 204 -27.39 24.44 3.31
N ARG A 205 -27.89 23.19 3.37
CA ARG A 205 -29.06 22.86 4.19
C ARG A 205 -28.66 22.85 5.67
N ASN A 206 -29.54 23.30 6.55
CA ASN A 206 -29.29 23.21 7.98
C ASN A 206 -29.21 21.73 8.42
N LEU A 207 -28.29 21.41 9.33
CA LEU A 207 -28.20 20.09 9.96
C LEU A 207 -29.52 19.71 10.63
N GLY A 208 -30.17 20.71 11.24
CA GLY A 208 -31.48 20.58 11.86
C GLY A 208 -31.42 20.30 13.36
N PRO A 209 -32.48 20.67 14.11
CA PRO A 209 -32.51 20.58 15.57
C PRO A 209 -32.50 19.14 16.09
N VAL A 210 -33.07 18.19 15.33
CA VAL A 210 -33.14 16.77 15.73
C VAL A 210 -31.74 16.17 15.86
N LEU A 211 -30.90 16.32 14.83
CA LEU A 211 -29.53 15.79 14.84
C LEU A 211 -28.65 16.55 15.83
N SER A 212 -28.86 17.86 15.97
CA SER A 212 -28.14 18.67 16.95
C SER A 212 -28.41 18.20 18.38
N ARG A 213 -29.67 17.91 18.72
CA ARG A 213 -30.06 17.31 20.01
C ARG A 213 -29.46 15.92 20.21
N THR A 214 -29.48 15.06 19.19
CA THR A 214 -28.89 13.71 19.32
C THR A 214 -27.39 13.78 19.62
N LEU A 215 -26.67 14.70 18.95
CA LEU A 215 -25.24 14.91 19.21
C LEU A 215 -24.98 15.53 20.59
N SER A 216 -25.80 16.49 21.03
CA SER A 216 -25.65 17.05 22.38
C SER A 216 -25.89 15.98 23.46
N GLN A 217 -26.88 15.11 23.28
CA GLN A 217 -27.09 13.97 24.19
C GLN A 217 -25.89 13.02 24.21
N LEU A 218 -25.27 12.75 23.06
CA LEU A 218 -24.11 11.87 22.95
C LEU A 218 -22.87 12.43 23.67
N TYR A 219 -22.63 13.74 23.58
CA TYR A 219 -21.41 14.37 24.11
C TYR A 219 -21.57 14.98 25.51
N CYS A 220 -22.77 15.40 25.91
CA CYS A 220 -23.03 16.07 27.19
C CYS A 220 -23.65 15.15 28.25
N SER A 221 -24.04 13.92 27.92
CA SER A 221 -24.55 12.99 28.94
C SER A 221 -23.43 12.57 29.88
N CYS A 222 -23.63 12.79 31.18
CA CYS A 222 -22.65 12.45 32.22
C CYS A 222 -22.75 10.99 32.69
N GLY A 223 -23.74 10.23 32.20
CA GLY A 223 -23.99 8.83 32.56
C GLY A 223 -23.72 7.86 31.40
N PRO A 224 -23.84 6.55 31.64
CA PRO A 224 -23.76 5.55 30.57
C PRO A 224 -24.77 5.84 29.47
N LEU A 225 -24.32 5.80 28.22
CA LEU A 225 -25.20 5.90 27.05
C LEU A 225 -26.10 4.67 26.97
N THR A 226 -27.41 4.89 26.83
CA THR A 226 -28.44 3.85 26.70
C THR A 226 -28.98 3.75 25.28
#